data_AF-A0A812NX60-F1
#
_entry.id   AF-A0A812NX60-F1
#
_cell.length_a   1.000
_cell.length_b   1.000
_cell.length_c   1.000
_cell.angle_alpha   90.00
_cell.angle_beta   90.00
_cell.angle_gamma   90.00
#
_symmetry.space_group_name_H-M   'P 1'
#
loop_
_entity.id
_entity.type
_entity.pdbx_description
1 polymer ?
#
loop_
_entity_poly.entity_id
_entity_poly.type
_entity_poly.pdbx_seq_one_letter_code
_entity_poly.pdbx_strand_id
1 'polypeptide(L)'
;MGFEEATADHAPTVVAVGTADFLEVNGQEPLGCVAADWSERLLRLRCKSEVGVLCEAPAHYSQRNEYGLHSWGPEAQGKVVVAVRGEVEFETLARRAEDSGAVGIVIIDNEDEWETDFEMTLDDPHRPPPAVPAVLVPKTARSRLRDGLQVRVVRRIERNLASNEEKLLQFMRLRGVEVGLQLQ
;
A
#
# COMPACT_ATOMS: atom_id res chain seq x y z
N MET A 1 -42.44 -5.48 -14.39
CA MET A 1 -41.59 -4.31 -14.09
C MET A 1 -40.60 -4.78 -13.04
N GLY A 2 -39.33 -4.85 -13.44
CA GLY A 2 -38.26 -5.50 -12.70
C GLY A 2 -37.83 -4.69 -11.48
N PHE A 3 -37.55 -5.41 -10.39
CA PHE A 3 -36.88 -4.86 -9.23
C PHE A 3 -35.38 -4.89 -9.53
N GLU A 4 -34.75 -3.72 -9.54
CA GLU A 4 -33.29 -3.58 -9.65
C GLU A 4 -32.64 -4.16 -8.39
N GLU A 5 -31.76 -5.15 -8.60
CA GLU A 5 -30.85 -5.69 -7.59
C GLU A 5 -29.91 -4.59 -7.11
N ALA A 6 -29.95 -4.30 -5.81
CA ALA A 6 -28.96 -3.48 -5.15
C ALA A 6 -27.60 -4.19 -5.23
N THR A 7 -26.65 -3.58 -5.95
CA THR A 7 -25.26 -4.01 -6.02
C THR A 7 -24.67 -4.08 -4.61
N ALA A 8 -24.18 -5.26 -4.23
CA ALA A 8 -23.59 -5.53 -2.93
C ALA A 8 -22.44 -4.56 -2.64
N ASP A 9 -22.73 -3.57 -1.80
CA ASP A 9 -21.77 -2.68 -1.17
C ASP A 9 -20.83 -3.57 -0.35
N HIS A 10 -19.60 -3.76 -0.85
CA HIS A 10 -18.61 -4.58 -0.17
C HIS A 10 -18.16 -3.82 1.08
N ALA A 11 -18.81 -4.14 2.21
CA ALA A 11 -18.40 -3.66 3.52
C ALA A 11 -16.90 -3.94 3.70
N PRO A 12 -16.09 -2.95 4.13
CA PRO A 12 -14.67 -3.17 4.35
C PRO A 12 -14.50 -4.27 5.40
N THR A 13 -13.89 -5.38 4.99
CA THR A 13 -13.57 -6.48 5.89
C THR A 13 -12.55 -5.98 6.90
N VAL A 14 -13.00 -5.66 8.12
CA VAL A 14 -12.12 -5.30 9.23
C VAL A 14 -11.50 -6.58 9.77
N VAL A 15 -10.32 -6.93 9.26
CA VAL A 15 -9.49 -8.02 9.81
C VAL A 15 -8.80 -7.54 11.09
N ALA A 16 -8.76 -8.40 12.10
CA ALA A 16 -8.22 -8.13 13.43
C ALA A 16 -6.70 -7.84 13.42
N VAL A 17 -6.30 -7.15 14.48
CA VAL A 17 -5.03 -6.49 14.82
C VAL A 17 -3.75 -7.19 14.36
N GLY A 18 -3.03 -6.50 13.47
CA GLY A 18 -1.63 -6.63 13.10
C GLY A 18 -1.21 -5.34 12.38
N THR A 19 0.01 -4.86 12.61
CA THR A 19 0.58 -3.61 12.04
C THR A 19 0.94 -3.70 10.55
N ALA A 20 0.54 -4.78 9.88
CA ALA A 20 1.00 -5.10 8.54
C ALA A 20 0.25 -4.30 7.46
N ASP A 21 0.96 -4.00 6.37
CA ASP A 21 0.37 -3.48 5.13
C ASP A 21 -0.31 -4.64 4.36
N PHE A 22 -1.34 -4.33 3.58
CA PHE A 22 -2.08 -5.33 2.80
C PHE A 22 -2.24 -4.93 1.34
N LEU A 23 -2.20 -5.94 0.48
CA LEU A 23 -2.65 -5.87 -0.91
C LEU A 23 -3.98 -6.59 -1.03
N GLU A 24 -5.02 -5.84 -1.39
CA GLU A 24 -6.32 -6.41 -1.72
C GLU A 24 -6.42 -6.59 -3.24
N VAL A 25 -6.83 -7.79 -3.65
CA VAL A 25 -7.12 -8.12 -5.05
C VAL A 25 -8.60 -8.46 -5.12
N ASN A 26 -9.33 -7.85 -6.06
CA ASN A 26 -10.78 -8.01 -6.13
C ASN A 26 -11.21 -9.48 -6.20
N GLY A 27 -12.15 -9.88 -5.33
CA GLY A 27 -12.66 -11.24 -5.21
C GLY A 27 -11.72 -12.23 -4.52
N GLN A 28 -10.64 -11.77 -3.88
CA GLN A 28 -9.65 -12.62 -3.23
C GLN A 28 -9.38 -12.18 -1.79
N GLU A 29 -8.82 -13.08 -0.98
CA GLU A 29 -8.38 -12.76 0.37
C GLU A 29 -7.21 -11.75 0.34
N PRO A 30 -7.20 -10.74 1.24
CA PRO A 30 -6.09 -9.80 1.37
C PRO A 30 -4.76 -10.51 1.60
N LEU A 31 -3.71 -10.02 0.95
CA LEU A 31 -2.34 -10.51 1.10
C LEU A 31 -1.57 -9.57 2.03
N GLY A 32 -0.89 -10.11 3.03
CA GLY A 32 0.12 -9.34 3.76
C GLY A 32 1.25 -8.92 2.82
N CYS A 33 1.72 -7.68 2.97
CA CYS A 33 2.80 -7.13 2.17
C CYS A 33 3.74 -6.27 3.01
N VAL A 34 4.93 -6.03 2.47
CA VAL A 34 5.89 -5.05 3.00
C VAL A 34 5.80 -3.83 2.11
N ALA A 35 5.37 -2.68 2.65
CA ALA A 35 5.36 -1.45 1.86
C ALA A 35 6.64 -0.64 2.05
N ALA A 36 7.11 -0.03 0.97
CA ALA A 36 8.29 0.81 0.98
C ALA A 36 8.15 2.02 1.89
N ASP A 37 9.25 2.41 2.53
CA ASP A 37 9.28 3.50 3.51
C ASP A 37 8.81 4.82 2.92
N TRP A 38 9.17 5.09 1.66
CA TRP A 38 8.73 6.30 0.97
C TRP A 38 7.21 6.35 0.75
N SER A 39 6.51 5.21 0.78
CA SER A 39 5.06 5.16 0.66
C SER A 39 4.35 5.81 1.86
N GLU A 40 4.98 5.84 3.05
CA GLU A 40 4.40 6.52 4.22
C GLU A 40 4.29 8.03 3.98
N ARG A 41 5.30 8.61 3.34
CA ARG A 41 5.29 10.02 2.96
C ARG A 41 4.16 10.32 1.99
N LEU A 42 3.85 9.40 1.08
CA LEU A 42 2.75 9.55 0.14
C LEU A 42 1.38 9.56 0.83
N LEU A 43 1.17 8.76 1.89
CA LEU A 43 -0.06 8.85 2.69
C LEU A 43 -0.26 10.23 3.30
N ARG A 44 0.78 10.80 3.92
CA ARG A 44 0.69 12.11 4.56
C ARG A 44 0.36 13.22 3.56
N LEU A 45 0.78 13.06 2.31
CA LEU A 45 0.53 14.02 1.23
C LEU A 45 -0.85 13.82 0.57
N ARG A 46 -1.31 12.57 0.43
CA ARG A 46 -2.48 12.22 -0.42
C ARG A 46 -3.74 11.88 0.36
N CYS A 47 -3.63 11.35 1.57
CA CYS A 47 -4.77 10.81 2.33
C CYS A 47 -5.08 11.69 3.55
N LYS A 48 -6.29 12.27 3.56
CA LYS A 48 -6.86 12.96 4.74
C LYS A 48 -7.80 12.06 5.57
N SER A 49 -8.02 10.81 5.14
CA SER A 49 -8.99 9.88 5.70
C SER A 49 -8.35 8.83 6.63
N GLU A 50 -9.19 8.14 7.39
CA GLU A 50 -8.80 7.22 8.47
C GLU A 50 -8.30 5.85 7.98
N VAL A 51 -8.43 5.56 6.68
CA VAL A 51 -7.97 4.34 6.01
C VAL A 51 -6.91 4.73 4.99
N GLY A 52 -5.68 4.27 5.18
CA GLY A 52 -4.51 4.63 4.36
C GLY A 52 -4.47 3.90 3.03
N VAL A 53 -5.46 4.10 2.16
CA VAL A 53 -5.41 3.59 0.79
C VAL A 53 -4.33 4.36 0.02
N LEU A 54 -3.24 3.69 -0.33
CA LEU A 54 -2.12 4.27 -1.06
C LEU A 54 -2.44 4.48 -2.54
N CYS A 55 -3.06 3.47 -3.15
CA CYS A 55 -3.56 3.53 -4.52
C CYS A 55 -4.62 2.43 -4.76
N GLU A 56 -5.44 2.67 -5.77
CA GLU A 56 -6.45 1.73 -6.26
C GLU A 56 -6.56 1.87 -7.78
N ALA A 57 -6.22 0.81 -8.52
CA ALA A 57 -6.31 0.77 -9.98
C ALA A 57 -6.22 -0.68 -10.49
N PRO A 58 -6.50 -0.92 -11.79
CA PRO A 58 -6.22 -2.21 -12.40
C PRO A 58 -4.74 -2.55 -12.38
N ALA A 59 -4.42 -3.82 -12.12
CA ALA A 59 -3.07 -4.34 -12.22
C ALA A 59 -2.64 -4.40 -13.70
N HIS A 60 -1.37 -4.14 -13.95
CA HIS A 60 -0.73 -4.32 -15.24
C HIS A 60 0.46 -5.26 -15.13
N TYR A 61 0.36 -6.42 -15.77
CA TYR A 61 1.46 -7.39 -15.84
C TYR A 61 1.94 -7.52 -17.28
N SER A 62 3.23 -7.27 -17.51
CA SER A 62 3.87 -7.42 -18.81
C SER A 62 4.91 -8.51 -18.76
N GLN A 63 4.67 -9.63 -19.45
CA GLN A 63 5.65 -10.72 -19.53
C GLN A 63 6.96 -10.29 -20.21
N ARG A 64 6.91 -9.27 -21.08
CA ARG A 64 8.11 -8.73 -21.75
C ARG A 64 8.99 -7.89 -20.84
N ASN A 65 8.46 -7.43 -19.71
CA ASN A 65 9.14 -6.60 -18.74
C ASN A 65 8.86 -7.11 -17.31
N GLU A 66 8.82 -8.44 -17.11
CA GLU A 66 8.37 -8.99 -15.83
C GLU A 66 9.29 -8.60 -14.67
N TYR A 67 10.58 -8.40 -14.93
CA TYR A 67 11.56 -7.97 -13.95
C TYR A 67 11.74 -6.44 -13.89
N GLY A 68 10.90 -5.68 -14.60
CA GLY A 68 10.97 -4.21 -14.64
C GLY A 68 12.34 -3.66 -15.08
N LEU A 69 13.02 -4.35 -16.02
CA LEU A 69 14.33 -3.96 -16.56
C LEU A 69 14.28 -2.62 -17.31
N HIS A 70 13.10 -2.23 -17.77
CA HIS A 70 12.83 -0.96 -18.44
C HIS A 70 11.57 -0.31 -17.86
N SER A 71 11.33 0.96 -18.18
CA SER A 71 10.01 1.58 -17.95
C SER A 71 8.93 0.84 -18.76
N TRP A 72 7.73 0.75 -18.20
CA TRP A 72 6.59 0.18 -18.89
C TRP A 72 6.09 1.12 -19.98
N GLY A 73 5.43 0.55 -21.00
CA GLY A 73 4.84 1.34 -22.08
C GLY A 73 3.61 2.14 -21.63
N PRO A 74 3.00 2.90 -22.55
CA PRO A 74 1.81 3.72 -22.29
C PRO A 74 0.63 2.94 -21.68
N GLU A 75 0.57 1.63 -21.88
CA GLU A 75 -0.43 0.73 -21.30
C GLU A 75 -0.42 0.66 -19.77
N ALA A 76 0.67 1.09 -19.12
CA ALA A 76 0.81 1.15 -17.67
C ALA A 76 0.26 2.44 -17.04
N GLN A 77 -0.05 3.45 -17.85
CA GLN A 77 -0.52 4.73 -17.35
C GLN A 77 -1.83 4.57 -16.56
N GLY A 78 -1.86 5.11 -15.34
CA GLY A 78 -3.03 5.02 -14.46
C GLY A 78 -3.24 3.64 -13.81
N LYS A 79 -2.33 2.69 -14.00
CA LYS A 79 -2.43 1.31 -13.48
C LYS A 79 -1.43 1.05 -12.36
N VAL A 80 -1.65 -0.04 -11.62
CA VAL A 80 -0.64 -0.60 -10.71
C VAL A 80 0.19 -1.61 -11.49
N VAL A 81 1.46 -1.30 -11.75
CA VAL A 81 2.33 -2.25 -12.48
C VAL A 81 2.79 -3.37 -11.55
N VAL A 82 3.02 -4.55 -12.13
CA VAL A 82 3.47 -5.74 -11.40
C VAL A 82 4.84 -6.15 -11.93
N ALA A 83 5.79 -6.33 -11.03
CA ALA A 83 7.14 -6.80 -11.32
C ALA A 83 7.49 -8.01 -10.44
N VAL A 84 8.42 -8.84 -10.89
CA VAL A 84 9.07 -9.90 -10.09
C VAL A 84 10.41 -9.36 -9.61
N ARG A 85 10.72 -9.58 -8.34
CA ARG A 85 12.02 -9.26 -7.74
C ARG A 85 13.12 -10.01 -8.48
N GLY A 86 14.27 -9.36 -8.64
CA GLY A 86 15.40 -9.92 -9.35
C GLY A 86 16.58 -8.96 -9.34
N GLU A 87 17.15 -8.70 -10.52
CA GLU A 87 18.40 -7.95 -10.69
C GLU A 87 18.27 -6.42 -10.55
N VAL A 88 17.07 -5.90 -10.29
CA VAL A 88 16.80 -4.45 -10.22
C VAL A 88 16.38 -4.08 -8.80
N GLU A 89 17.04 -3.06 -8.26
CA GLU A 89 16.71 -2.50 -6.95
C GLU A 89 15.28 -1.95 -6.88
N PHE A 90 14.67 -2.03 -5.71
CA PHE A 90 13.27 -1.65 -5.48
C PHE A 90 13.00 -0.17 -5.82
N GLU A 91 13.90 0.74 -5.45
CA GLU A 91 13.77 2.16 -5.80
C GLU A 91 13.77 2.35 -7.31
N THR A 92 14.66 1.64 -8.02
CA THR A 92 14.75 1.72 -9.48
C THR A 92 13.48 1.21 -10.16
N LEU A 93 12.89 0.13 -9.67
CA LEU A 93 11.59 -0.37 -10.14
C LEU A 93 10.47 0.67 -9.94
N ALA A 94 10.41 1.27 -8.76
CA ALA A 94 9.41 2.30 -8.44
C ALA A 94 9.56 3.54 -9.34
N ARG A 95 10.79 3.98 -9.62
CA ARG A 95 11.03 5.11 -10.53
C ARG A 95 10.63 4.79 -11.96
N ARG A 96 10.94 3.59 -12.46
CA ARG A 96 10.50 3.16 -13.78
C ARG A 96 8.98 3.11 -13.88
N ALA A 97 8.30 2.68 -12.82
CA ALA A 97 6.83 2.72 -12.74
C ALA A 97 6.30 4.17 -12.78
N GLU A 98 6.91 5.07 -12.00
CA GLU A 98 6.61 6.51 -12.01
C GLU A 98 6.78 7.12 -13.41
N ASP A 99 7.90 6.87 -14.08
CA ASP A 99 8.18 7.35 -15.44
C ASP A 99 7.16 6.83 -16.47
N SER A 100 6.52 5.69 -16.18
CA SER A 100 5.47 5.10 -17.02
C SER A 100 4.08 5.67 -16.74
N GLY A 101 3.96 6.58 -15.77
CA GLY A 101 2.68 7.13 -15.32
C GLY A 101 1.83 6.13 -14.53
N ALA A 102 2.44 5.07 -13.99
CA ALA A 102 1.75 4.14 -13.10
C ALA A 102 1.34 4.85 -11.79
N VAL A 103 0.31 4.34 -11.13
CA VAL A 103 -0.17 4.88 -9.84
C VAL A 103 0.37 4.11 -8.63
N GLY A 104 1.08 3.01 -8.87
CA GLY A 104 1.73 2.17 -7.88
C GLY A 104 2.47 1.01 -8.52
N ILE A 105 3.27 0.30 -7.72
CA ILE A 105 3.94 -0.94 -8.12
C ILE A 105 3.76 -2.02 -7.06
N VAL A 106 3.47 -3.24 -7.51
CA VAL A 106 3.52 -4.46 -6.71
C VAL A 106 4.70 -5.28 -7.19
N ILE A 107 5.58 -5.62 -6.26
CA ILE A 107 6.79 -6.41 -6.49
C ILE A 107 6.55 -7.79 -5.88
N ILE A 108 6.66 -8.83 -6.69
CA ILE A 108 6.48 -10.21 -6.26
C ILE A 108 7.85 -10.75 -5.89
N ASP A 109 7.99 -11.26 -4.68
CA ASP A 109 9.22 -11.91 -4.23
C ASP A 109 9.56 -13.14 -5.07
N ASN A 110 10.86 -13.38 -5.28
CA ASN A 110 11.37 -14.49 -6.08
C ASN A 110 11.76 -15.71 -5.23
N GLU A 111 11.92 -15.53 -3.92
CA GLU A 111 12.21 -16.58 -2.95
C GLU A 111 10.97 -17.44 -2.62
N ASP A 112 11.20 -18.69 -2.23
CA ASP A 112 10.12 -19.62 -1.84
C ASP A 112 9.66 -19.40 -0.39
N GLU A 113 10.56 -18.93 0.47
CA GLU A 113 10.28 -18.59 1.86
C GLU A 113 9.94 -17.10 1.96
N TRP A 114 8.80 -16.78 2.57
CA TRP A 114 8.35 -15.41 2.75
C TRP A 114 8.80 -14.87 4.10
N GLU A 115 9.58 -13.80 4.06
CA GLU A 115 10.03 -13.07 5.24
C GLU A 115 9.33 -11.71 5.31
N THR A 116 8.94 -11.27 6.51
CA THR A 116 8.21 -10.01 6.70
C THR A 116 9.08 -8.88 7.22
N ASP A 117 10.37 -9.15 7.46
CA ASP A 117 11.40 -8.22 7.94
C ASP A 117 12.20 -7.57 6.80
N PHE A 118 11.79 -7.76 5.55
CA PHE A 118 12.35 -6.99 4.43
C PHE A 118 12.14 -5.50 4.65
N GLU A 119 13.18 -4.72 4.33
CA GLU A 119 13.12 -3.26 4.32
C GLU A 119 13.28 -2.76 2.88
N MET A 120 12.26 -2.03 2.41
CA MET A 120 12.26 -1.38 1.10
C MET A 120 12.56 0.11 1.31
N THR A 121 13.85 0.45 1.25
CA THR A 121 14.38 1.79 1.54
C THR A 121 14.89 2.48 0.27
N LEU A 122 15.25 3.76 0.38
CA LEU A 122 15.89 4.50 -0.70
C LEU A 122 17.36 4.10 -0.81
N ASP A 123 17.80 3.82 -2.04
CA ASP A 123 19.20 3.58 -2.39
C ASP A 123 20.02 4.88 -2.27
N ASP A 124 19.44 6.01 -2.67
CA ASP A 124 20.05 7.35 -2.54
C ASP A 124 19.15 8.29 -1.69
N PRO A 125 19.50 8.54 -0.42
CA PRO A 125 18.70 9.39 0.46
C PRO A 125 18.71 10.88 0.07
N HIS A 126 19.63 11.31 -0.81
CA HIS A 126 19.69 12.70 -1.29
C HIS A 126 18.75 12.95 -2.48
N ARG A 127 18.30 11.89 -3.14
CA ARG A 127 17.36 11.99 -4.26
C ARG A 127 15.92 12.09 -3.73
N PRO A 128 15.03 12.87 -4.38
CA PRO A 128 13.62 12.86 -4.03
C PRO A 128 13.05 11.43 -4.12
N PRO A 129 12.24 11.00 -3.13
CA PRO A 129 11.65 9.67 -3.14
C PRO A 129 10.74 9.48 -4.37
N PRO A 130 10.55 8.24 -4.85
CA PRO A 130 9.57 7.94 -5.89
C PRO A 130 8.16 8.42 -5.50
N ALA A 131 7.42 8.96 -6.47
CA ALA A 131 6.05 9.43 -6.25
C ALA A 131 4.99 8.31 -6.30
N VAL A 132 5.41 7.08 -6.59
CA VAL A 132 4.53 5.91 -6.63
C VAL A 132 4.73 5.04 -5.39
N PRO A 133 3.64 4.58 -4.75
CA PRO A 133 3.75 3.60 -3.68
C PRO A 133 4.25 2.26 -4.22
N ALA A 134 5.03 1.57 -3.40
CA ALA A 134 5.58 0.26 -3.72
C ALA A 134 5.33 -0.72 -2.57
N VAL A 135 4.94 -1.95 -2.93
CA VAL A 135 4.80 -3.05 -1.98
C VAL A 135 5.47 -4.31 -2.49
N LEU A 136 6.08 -5.07 -1.60
CA LEU A 136 6.58 -6.42 -1.82
C LEU A 136 5.58 -7.44 -1.29
N VAL A 137 5.26 -8.45 -2.10
CA VAL A 137 4.32 -9.53 -1.77
C VAL A 137 4.97 -10.89 -1.96
N PRO A 138 4.48 -11.94 -1.25
CA PRO A 138 5.00 -13.29 -1.42
C PRO A 138 4.83 -13.80 -2.85
N LYS A 139 5.73 -14.71 -3.26
CA LYS A 139 5.74 -15.37 -4.57
C LYS A 139 4.40 -15.99 -4.98
N THR A 140 3.62 -16.47 -4.00
CA THR A 140 2.27 -17.05 -4.21
C THR A 140 1.27 -16.06 -4.82
N ALA A 141 1.50 -14.75 -4.63
CA ALA A 141 0.69 -13.68 -5.22
C ALA A 141 0.77 -13.64 -6.75
N ARG A 142 1.81 -14.23 -7.37
CA ARG A 142 1.97 -14.26 -8.84
C ARG A 142 0.75 -14.85 -9.56
N SER A 143 0.15 -15.88 -8.99
CA SER A 143 -1.05 -16.53 -9.54
C SER A 143 -2.33 -15.66 -9.42
N ARG A 144 -2.32 -14.72 -8.46
CA ARG A 144 -3.44 -13.85 -8.07
C ARG A 144 -3.43 -12.52 -8.83
N LEU A 145 -2.27 -12.06 -9.28
CA LEU A 145 -2.06 -10.77 -9.96
C LEU A 145 -2.01 -10.95 -11.47
N ARG A 146 -3.20 -10.93 -12.08
CA ARG A 146 -3.38 -10.96 -13.54
C ARG A 146 -3.64 -9.56 -14.07
N ASP A 147 -3.23 -9.33 -15.32
CA ASP A 147 -3.50 -8.08 -16.03
C ASP A 147 -5.01 -7.76 -16.01
N GLY A 148 -5.35 -6.52 -15.66
CA GLY A 148 -6.73 -6.02 -15.58
C GLY A 148 -7.47 -6.28 -14.27
N LEU A 149 -6.93 -7.06 -13.33
CA LEU A 149 -7.58 -7.24 -12.02
C LEU A 149 -7.47 -5.97 -11.17
N GLN A 150 -8.57 -5.57 -10.54
CA GLN A 150 -8.57 -4.42 -9.64
C GLN A 150 -7.76 -4.75 -8.39
N VAL A 151 -6.78 -3.89 -8.08
CA VAL A 151 -5.95 -4.00 -6.88
C VAL A 151 -6.03 -2.73 -6.06
N ARG A 152 -5.97 -2.91 -4.74
CA ARG A 152 -5.96 -1.82 -3.77
C ARG A 152 -4.83 -2.03 -2.77
N VAL A 153 -3.91 -1.08 -2.70
CA VAL A 153 -2.83 -1.10 -1.72
C VAL A 153 -3.31 -0.34 -0.49
N VAL A 154 -3.41 -1.03 0.64
CA VAL A 154 -3.94 -0.49 1.88
C VAL A 154 -2.86 -0.56 2.95
N ARG A 155 -2.47 0.61 3.46
CA ARG A 155 -1.66 0.73 4.67
C ARG A 155 -2.57 1.05 5.84
N ARG A 156 -2.53 0.22 6.87
CA ARG A 156 -3.35 0.44 8.07
C ARG A 156 -2.66 1.50 8.92
N ILE A 157 -3.24 2.70 8.97
CA ILE A 157 -2.75 3.77 9.84
C ILE A 157 -3.14 3.37 11.27
N GLU A 158 -2.16 3.02 12.11
CA GLU A 158 -2.40 3.01 13.55
C GLU A 158 -2.72 4.44 13.97
N ARG A 159 -4.01 4.70 14.20
CA ARG A 159 -4.37 5.73 15.16
C ARG A 159 -3.90 5.20 16.49
N ASN A 160 -2.72 5.64 16.92
CA ASN A 160 -2.33 5.54 18.31
C ASN A 160 -3.30 6.43 19.12
N LEU A 161 -4.49 5.88 19.40
CA LEU A 161 -5.59 6.54 20.10
C LEU A 161 -5.13 6.97 21.50
N ALA A 162 -4.26 6.18 22.12
CA ALA A 162 -3.58 6.52 23.37
C ALA A 162 -2.77 7.82 23.23
N SER A 163 -2.01 8.00 22.14
CA SER A 163 -1.26 9.24 21.93
C SER A 163 -2.16 10.46 21.69
N ASN A 164 -3.34 10.26 21.10
CA ASN A 164 -4.28 11.36 20.85
C ASN A 164 -5.03 11.75 22.13
N GLU A 165 -5.45 10.79 22.95
CA GLU A 165 -5.99 11.07 24.27
C GLU A 165 -4.94 11.73 25.17
N GLU A 166 -3.69 11.24 25.19
CA GLU A 166 -2.61 11.89 25.94
C GLU A 166 -2.31 13.30 25.44
N LYS A 167 -2.27 13.53 24.12
CA LYS A 167 -2.11 14.88 23.54
C LYS A 167 -3.31 15.79 23.85
N LEU A 168 -4.52 15.26 23.86
CA LEU A 168 -5.74 16.00 24.19
C LEU A 168 -5.77 16.35 25.69
N LEU A 169 -5.40 15.40 26.55
CA LEU A 169 -5.26 15.58 27.99
C LEU A 169 -4.14 16.58 28.30
N GLN A 170 -3.01 16.50 27.62
CA GLN A 170 -1.91 17.45 27.74
C GLN A 170 -2.32 18.85 27.28
N PHE A 171 -3.06 18.95 26.18
CA PHE A 171 -3.64 20.22 25.70
C PHE A 171 -4.66 20.81 26.68
N MET A 172 -5.52 19.97 27.28
CA MET A 172 -6.48 20.38 28.31
C MET A 172 -5.77 20.86 29.58
N ARG A 173 -4.73 20.15 30.04
CA ARG A 173 -3.88 20.56 31.17
C ARG A 173 -3.18 21.90 30.92
N LEU A 174 -2.63 22.11 29.72
CA LEU A 174 -2.00 23.37 29.32
C LEU A 174 -2.98 24.56 29.29
N ARG A 175 -4.28 24.30 29.16
CA ARG A 175 -5.35 25.31 29.26
C ARG A 175 -5.95 25.44 30.65
N GLY A 176 -5.34 24.80 31.66
CA GLY A 176 -5.77 24.88 33.06
C GLY A 176 -7.01 24.06 33.40
N VAL A 177 -7.38 23.08 32.56
CA VAL A 177 -8.48 22.16 32.85
C VAL A 177 -7.93 20.98 33.66
N GLU A 178 -8.43 20.79 34.88
CA GLU A 178 -8.12 19.61 35.69
C GLU A 178 -8.85 18.38 35.13
N VAL A 179 -8.10 17.35 34.77
CA VAL A 179 -8.65 16.08 34.28
C VAL A 179 -8.29 14.97 35.25
N GLY A 180 -9.28 14.46 35.98
CA GLY A 180 -9.14 13.34 36.92
C GLY A 180 -9.48 12.01 36.24
N LEU A 181 -8.58 11.02 36.38
CA LEU A 181 -8.85 9.64 35.98
C LEU A 181 -9.67 8.96 37.07
N GLN A 182 -10.94 8.63 36.80
CA GLN A 182 -11.68 7.68 37.61
C GLN A 182 -11.32 6.26 37.16
N LEU A 183 -10.54 5.57 37.99
CA LEU A 183 -10.30 4.14 37.84
C LEU A 183 -11.53 3.40 38.41
N GLN A 184 -12.20 2.60 37.56
CA GLN A 184 -13.15 1.57 37.99
C GLN A 184 -12.43 0.24 38.18
#